data_AF-A0A3B0REJ9-F1
#
_entry.id   AF-A0A3B0REJ9-F1
#
_cell.length_a   1.000
_cell.length_b   1.000
_cell.length_c   1.000
_cell.angle_alpha   90.00
_cell.angle_beta   90.00
_cell.angle_gamma   90.00
#
_symmetry.space_group_name_H-M   'P 1'
#
loop_
_entity.id
_entity.type
_entity.pdbx_description
1 polymer ?
#
loop_
_entity_poly.entity_id
_entity_poly.type
_entity_poly.pdbx_seq_one_letter_code
_entity_poly.pdbx_strand_id
1 'polypeptide(L)'
;MNISFTFKYLIIATAVVAMVVVVFLVHALAGLSARPVVFAAPPAFVERYVAENHSDPSSPPKEPETDGGQVDSSDSVKMTTNFSKETDFSKEEALVFKVIMDGTLLDELLQLFAHPQKAQRVKIAWAFASVNSKFTHDEESGFPEKRRQFWVDVEEHLPDIQNALFEAVIASAEEGTTNKIPYTLAWMPGQDHETIELLAWAANHHPAPWVRRFSVFFVVEHGRNEELAAPLLRNRTHDPDYRVRKEVLDQRFRRFTQMLRTAEEA
;
A
#
# COMPACT_ATOMS: atom_id res chain seq x y z
N MET A 1 -53.20 23.40 3.55
CA MET A 1 -53.75 22.18 2.92
C MET A 1 -53.21 20.99 3.70
N ASN A 2 -54.04 20.33 4.52
CA ASN A 2 -53.58 19.21 5.36
C ASN A 2 -53.52 17.95 4.51
N ILE A 3 -52.30 17.52 4.19
CA ILE A 3 -52.04 16.27 3.48
C ILE A 3 -52.41 15.12 4.43
N SER A 4 -53.22 14.17 3.95
CA SER A 4 -53.64 13.02 4.77
C SER A 4 -52.44 12.16 5.16
N PHE A 5 -52.48 11.61 6.37
CA PHE A 5 -51.39 10.80 6.94
C PHE A 5 -50.98 9.66 5.99
N THR A 6 -51.96 9.00 5.36
CA THR A 6 -51.76 7.92 4.38
C THR A 6 -51.03 8.38 3.12
N PHE A 7 -51.33 9.57 2.60
CA PHE A 7 -50.65 10.13 1.43
C PHE A 7 -49.18 10.46 1.74
N LYS A 8 -48.89 10.90 2.96
CA LYS A 8 -47.52 11.12 3.44
C LYS A 8 -46.69 9.84 3.43
N TYR A 9 -47.24 8.72 3.94
CA TYR A 9 -46.54 7.42 3.88
C TYR A 9 -46.37 6.89 2.47
N LEU A 10 -47.35 7.11 1.58
CA LEU A 10 -47.25 6.70 0.18
C LEU A 10 -46.08 7.42 -0.52
N ILE A 11 -45.92 8.73 -0.28
CA ILE A 11 -44.80 9.51 -0.81
C ILE A 11 -43.47 8.99 -0.26
N ILE A 12 -43.38 8.78 1.05
CA ILE A 12 -42.14 8.27 1.69
C ILE A 12 -41.78 6.88 1.14
N ALA A 13 -42.72 5.96 1.05
CA ALA A 13 -42.49 4.63 0.51
C ALA A 13 -42.03 4.67 -0.95
N THR A 14 -42.67 5.52 -1.77
CA THR A 14 -42.28 5.70 -3.18
C THR A 14 -40.85 6.25 -3.30
N ALA A 15 -40.49 7.24 -2.47
CA ALA A 15 -39.14 7.80 -2.45
C ALA A 15 -38.08 6.77 -2.03
N VAL A 16 -38.37 5.94 -1.03
CA VAL A 16 -37.48 4.86 -0.58
C VAL A 16 -37.28 3.82 -1.69
N VAL A 17 -38.36 3.36 -2.33
CA VAL A 17 -38.27 2.39 -3.43
C VAL A 17 -37.49 2.97 -4.60
N ALA A 18 -37.76 4.21 -5.00
CA ALA A 18 -37.03 4.89 -6.06
C ALA A 18 -35.53 4.98 -5.74
N MET A 19 -35.17 5.32 -4.50
CA MET A 19 -33.79 5.36 -4.06
C MET A 19 -33.12 3.99 -4.18
N VAL A 20 -33.77 2.92 -3.70
CA VAL A 20 -33.24 1.54 -3.82
C VAL A 20 -33.02 1.13 -5.27
N VAL A 21 -33.97 1.43 -6.15
CA VAL A 21 -33.86 1.14 -7.60
C VAL A 21 -32.70 1.90 -8.22
N VAL A 22 -32.54 3.20 -7.89
CA VAL A 22 -31.42 4.00 -8.39
C VAL A 22 -30.08 3.43 -7.92
N VAL A 23 -29.95 3.09 -6.64
CA VAL A 23 -28.71 2.49 -6.10
C VAL A 23 -28.40 1.16 -6.79
N PHE A 24 -29.40 0.30 -6.97
CA PHE A 24 -29.24 -0.97 -7.68
C PHE A 24 -28.78 -0.76 -9.12
N LEU A 25 -29.41 0.16 -9.87
CA LEU A 25 -29.05 0.47 -11.24
C LEU A 25 -27.62 1.03 -11.33
N VAL A 26 -27.21 1.92 -10.41
CA VAL A 26 -25.82 2.42 -10.39
C VAL A 26 -24.84 1.27 -10.21
N HIS A 27 -25.08 0.34 -9.28
CA HIS A 27 -24.18 -0.79 -9.05
C HIS A 27 -24.17 -1.78 -10.23
N ALA A 28 -25.34 -2.11 -10.76
CA ALA A 28 -25.49 -3.08 -11.85
C ALA A 28 -24.90 -2.55 -13.17
N LEU A 29 -25.09 -1.26 -13.47
CA LEU A 29 -24.66 -0.63 -14.72
C LEU A 29 -23.18 -0.18 -14.68
N ALA A 30 -22.60 0.06 -13.50
CA ALA A 30 -21.21 0.50 -13.37
C ALA A 30 -20.20 -0.41 -14.08
N GLY A 31 -20.47 -1.73 -14.09
CA GLY A 31 -19.62 -2.73 -14.76
C GLY A 31 -19.80 -2.83 -16.28
N LEU A 32 -20.90 -2.33 -16.85
CA LEU A 32 -21.14 -2.41 -18.31
C LEU A 32 -20.15 -1.57 -19.12
N SER A 33 -19.63 -0.50 -18.51
CA SER A 33 -18.62 0.38 -19.11
C SER A 33 -17.22 0.12 -18.56
N ALA A 34 -16.98 -1.09 -18.01
CA ALA A 34 -15.69 -1.45 -17.44
C ALA A 34 -14.56 -1.26 -18.46
N ARG A 35 -13.47 -0.63 -18.02
CA ARG A 35 -12.29 -0.38 -18.86
C ARG A 35 -11.13 -1.26 -18.40
N PRO A 36 -10.29 -1.78 -19.31
CA PRO A 36 -9.09 -2.49 -18.89
C PRO A 36 -8.19 -1.55 -18.08
N VAL A 37 -7.47 -2.12 -17.12
CA VAL A 37 -6.42 -1.41 -16.40
C VAL A 37 -5.19 -1.42 -17.28
N VAL A 38 -4.66 -0.22 -17.55
CA VAL A 38 -3.48 -0.03 -18.39
C VAL A 38 -2.38 0.52 -17.51
N PHE A 39 -1.21 -0.11 -17.57
CA PHE A 39 -0.01 0.39 -16.91
C PHE A 39 0.36 1.77 -17.48
N ALA A 40 0.80 2.68 -16.62
CA ALA A 40 1.29 3.99 -17.00
C ALA A 40 2.61 4.25 -16.28
N ALA A 41 3.42 5.18 -16.79
CA ALA A 41 4.65 5.59 -16.13
C ALA A 41 4.36 5.97 -14.65
N PRO A 42 5.19 5.51 -13.70
CA PRO A 42 5.02 5.83 -12.29
C PRO A 42 5.36 7.31 -12.00
N PRO A 43 5.01 7.82 -10.81
CA PRO A 43 5.40 9.17 -10.38
C PRO A 43 6.91 9.38 -10.41
N ALA A 44 7.35 10.51 -10.97
CA ALA A 44 8.76 10.79 -11.22
C ALA A 44 9.60 11.01 -9.94
N PHE A 45 8.98 11.24 -8.78
CA PHE A 45 9.73 11.43 -7.53
C PHE A 45 10.48 10.16 -7.11
N VAL A 46 9.94 8.96 -7.41
CA VAL A 46 10.58 7.69 -7.04
C VAL A 46 11.93 7.52 -7.72
N GLU A 47 12.02 7.84 -9.01
CA GLU A 47 13.28 7.78 -9.75
C GLU A 47 14.24 8.90 -9.33
N ARG A 48 13.71 10.11 -9.03
CA ARG A 48 14.52 11.23 -8.56
C ARG A 48 15.20 10.95 -7.22
N TYR A 49 14.49 10.31 -6.28
CA TYR A 49 15.06 9.94 -4.98
C TYR A 49 16.33 9.08 -5.15
N VAL A 50 16.27 8.09 -6.04
CA VAL A 50 17.42 7.21 -6.31
C VAL A 50 18.57 7.97 -6.98
N ALA A 51 18.25 8.85 -7.93
CA ALA A 51 19.27 9.67 -8.58
C ALA A 51 19.95 10.65 -7.61
N GLU A 52 19.24 11.19 -6.62
CA GLU A 52 19.80 12.15 -5.68
C GLU A 52 20.60 11.47 -4.55
N ASN A 53 20.13 10.30 -4.07
CA ASN A 53 20.68 9.66 -2.87
C ASN A 53 21.55 8.43 -3.16
N HIS A 54 21.50 7.88 -4.37
CA HIS A 54 22.24 6.67 -4.76
C HIS A 54 23.04 6.83 -6.07
N SER A 55 23.26 8.07 -6.53
CA SER A 55 24.23 8.31 -7.61
C SER A 55 25.65 7.99 -7.13
N ASP A 56 26.23 6.93 -7.68
CA ASP A 56 27.65 6.62 -7.49
C ASP A 56 28.53 7.82 -7.91
N PRO A 57 29.54 8.22 -7.13
CA PRO A 57 30.68 8.92 -7.70
C PRO A 57 31.37 7.92 -8.64
N SER A 58 31.20 8.13 -9.95
CA SER A 58 31.92 7.48 -11.05
C SER A 58 33.31 6.98 -10.61
N SER A 59 33.41 5.71 -10.26
CA SER A 59 34.69 5.03 -10.11
C SER A 59 35.03 4.36 -11.45
N PRO A 60 36.23 4.58 -12.00
CA PRO A 60 36.60 4.02 -13.30
C PRO A 60 36.66 2.49 -13.23
N PRO A 61 36.53 1.79 -14.38
CA PRO A 61 36.43 0.34 -14.41
C PRO A 61 37.72 -0.28 -13.86
N LYS A 62 37.60 -1.01 -12.75
CA LYS A 62 38.68 -1.85 -12.24
C LYS A 62 38.51 -3.25 -12.86
N GLU A 63 39.53 -3.65 -13.62
CA GLU A 63 39.64 -4.97 -14.25
C GLU A 63 39.50 -6.11 -13.22
N PRO A 64 39.10 -7.32 -13.67
CA PRO A 64 38.85 -8.43 -12.77
C PRO A 64 40.16 -9.11 -12.37
N GLU A 65 40.63 -8.85 -11.16
CA GLU A 65 41.64 -9.71 -10.54
C GLU A 65 40.94 -10.88 -9.85
N THR A 66 41.21 -12.05 -10.41
CA THR A 66 40.95 -13.37 -9.82
C THR A 66 42.05 -13.62 -8.80
N ASP A 67 41.75 -13.65 -7.50
CA ASP A 67 42.47 -14.55 -6.59
C ASP A 67 41.69 -14.83 -5.30
N GLY A 68 41.81 -16.06 -4.85
CA GLY A 68 41.05 -16.63 -3.75
C GLY A 68 41.41 -16.04 -2.38
N GLY A 69 40.38 -15.76 -1.60
CA GLY A 69 40.49 -15.39 -0.19
C GLY A 69 39.29 -15.92 0.58
N GLN A 70 39.39 -17.16 1.05
CA GLN A 70 38.47 -17.79 1.98
C GLN A 70 38.49 -16.99 3.30
N VAL A 71 37.40 -16.26 3.57
CA VAL A 71 37.15 -15.63 4.88
C VAL A 71 36.07 -16.45 5.58
N ASP A 72 36.46 -17.02 6.72
CA ASP A 72 35.63 -17.87 7.59
C ASP A 72 34.27 -17.23 7.88
N SER A 73 33.23 -17.82 7.30
CA SER A 73 31.82 -17.57 7.62
C SER A 73 31.31 -18.70 8.51
N SER A 74 31.74 -18.78 9.77
CA SER A 74 31.35 -19.91 10.64
C SER A 74 30.34 -19.62 11.74
N ASP A 75 29.98 -18.36 12.05
CA ASP A 75 29.16 -18.10 13.25
C ASP A 75 27.76 -17.47 13.03
N SER A 76 27.39 -17.05 11.81
CA SER A 76 26.05 -16.44 11.56
C SER A 76 24.97 -17.43 11.09
N VAL A 77 25.30 -18.69 10.82
CA VAL A 77 24.43 -19.61 10.06
C VAL A 77 23.55 -20.53 10.92
N LYS A 78 23.81 -20.66 12.23
CA LYS A 78 23.13 -21.66 13.07
C LYS A 78 21.81 -21.23 13.72
N MET A 79 21.52 -19.92 13.79
CA MET A 79 20.28 -19.44 14.43
C MET A 79 19.14 -19.18 13.44
N THR A 80 19.46 -18.87 12.18
CA THR A 80 18.48 -18.59 11.11
C THR A 80 17.77 -19.84 10.58
N THR A 81 18.38 -21.02 10.76
CA THR A 81 17.86 -22.29 10.24
C THR A 81 16.76 -22.92 11.08
N ASN A 82 16.67 -22.58 12.38
CA ASN A 82 15.65 -23.17 13.26
C ASN A 82 14.34 -22.37 13.26
N PHE A 83 14.39 -21.04 13.15
CA PHE A 83 13.18 -20.21 13.13
C PHE A 83 12.46 -20.23 11.77
N SER A 84 13.21 -20.29 10.66
CA SER A 84 12.63 -20.42 9.30
C SER A 84 12.05 -21.80 8.99
N LYS A 85 12.22 -22.79 9.88
CA LYS A 85 11.68 -24.14 9.72
C LYS A 85 10.31 -24.33 10.39
N GLU A 86 10.01 -23.56 11.43
CA GLU A 86 8.72 -23.60 12.14
C GLU A 86 7.70 -22.57 11.60
N THR A 87 8.16 -21.61 10.81
CA THR A 87 7.32 -20.63 10.10
C THR A 87 7.75 -20.58 8.64
N ASP A 88 6.80 -20.67 7.70
CA ASP A 88 7.02 -20.61 6.23
C ASP A 88 7.56 -19.23 5.77
N PHE A 89 8.72 -18.80 6.28
CA PHE A 89 9.36 -17.55 5.91
C PHE A 89 10.47 -17.77 4.90
N SER A 90 10.56 -16.85 3.95
CA SER A 90 11.80 -16.60 3.23
C SER A 90 12.90 -16.10 4.18
N LYS A 91 14.16 -16.15 3.73
CA LYS A 91 15.30 -15.66 4.53
C LYS A 91 15.15 -14.18 4.89
N GLU A 92 14.64 -13.38 3.95
CA GLU A 92 14.43 -11.94 4.11
C GLU A 92 13.28 -11.65 5.09
N GLU A 93 12.18 -12.41 5.06
CA GLU A 93 11.08 -12.24 6.02
C GLU A 93 11.54 -12.62 7.44
N ALA A 94 12.34 -13.67 7.58
CA ALA A 94 12.91 -14.06 8.86
C ALA A 94 13.85 -12.96 9.42
N LEU A 95 14.66 -12.33 8.56
CA LEU A 95 15.48 -11.17 8.94
C LEU A 95 14.59 -10.02 9.45
N VAL A 96 13.60 -9.60 8.66
CA VAL A 96 12.70 -8.50 9.07
C VAL A 96 12.01 -8.81 10.39
N PHE A 97 11.43 -10.00 10.52
CA PHE A 97 10.70 -10.39 11.73
C PHE A 97 11.62 -10.32 12.95
N LYS A 98 12.83 -10.87 12.84
CA LYS A 98 13.83 -10.84 13.92
C LYS A 98 14.22 -9.42 14.29
N VAL A 99 14.46 -8.55 13.31
CA VAL A 99 14.82 -7.13 13.57
C VAL A 99 13.69 -6.43 14.31
N ILE A 100 12.43 -6.62 13.91
CA ILE A 100 11.29 -5.98 14.60
C ILE A 100 11.13 -6.51 16.03
N MET A 101 11.22 -7.82 16.23
CA MET A 101 10.96 -8.43 17.55
C MET A 101 12.10 -8.22 18.54
N ASP A 102 13.34 -8.40 18.08
CA ASP A 102 14.52 -8.50 18.92
C ASP A 102 15.45 -7.29 18.80
N GLY A 103 15.26 -6.41 17.80
CA GLY A 103 16.13 -5.26 17.51
C GLY A 103 17.50 -5.62 16.91
N THR A 104 17.85 -6.90 16.84
CA THR A 104 19.15 -7.35 16.33
C THR A 104 19.24 -7.19 14.81
N LEU A 105 20.42 -6.86 14.30
CA LEU A 105 20.71 -6.72 12.86
C LEU A 105 19.97 -5.56 12.19
N LEU A 106 19.62 -4.52 12.95
CA LEU A 106 18.95 -3.33 12.41
C LEU A 106 19.79 -2.68 11.29
N ASP A 107 21.07 -2.45 11.51
CA ASP A 107 21.97 -1.85 10.51
C ASP A 107 22.02 -2.65 9.20
N GLU A 108 22.01 -3.99 9.29
CA GLU A 108 21.99 -4.87 8.11
C GLU A 108 20.68 -4.71 7.33
N LEU A 109 19.54 -4.64 8.03
CA LEU A 109 18.25 -4.40 7.40
C LEU A 109 18.20 -3.01 6.72
N LEU A 110 18.69 -1.98 7.40
CA LEU A 110 18.70 -0.61 6.87
C LEU A 110 19.59 -0.49 5.62
N GLN A 111 20.75 -1.15 5.60
CA GLN A 111 21.61 -1.23 4.41
C GLN A 111 20.91 -1.90 3.22
N LEU A 112 20.02 -2.86 3.46
CA LEU A 112 19.24 -3.49 2.38
C LEU A 112 18.19 -2.53 1.79
N PHE A 113 17.59 -1.67 2.61
CA PHE A 113 16.66 -0.63 2.14
C PHE A 113 17.37 0.47 1.34
N ALA A 114 18.60 0.83 1.72
CA ALA A 114 19.45 1.79 1.01
C ALA A 114 20.37 1.16 -0.05
N HIS A 115 20.19 -0.13 -0.36
CA HIS A 115 21.12 -0.87 -1.21
C HIS A 115 21.18 -0.28 -2.63
N PRO A 116 22.35 -0.15 -3.29
CA PRO A 116 22.47 0.49 -4.60
C PRO A 116 21.66 -0.22 -5.70
N GLN A 117 21.57 -1.55 -5.63
CA GLN A 117 20.76 -2.34 -6.57
C GLN A 117 19.27 -2.32 -6.20
N LYS A 118 18.43 -1.76 -7.08
CA LYS A 118 16.96 -1.74 -6.98
C LYS A 118 16.37 -3.12 -6.65
N ALA A 119 16.89 -4.19 -7.25
CA ALA A 119 16.39 -5.54 -7.01
C ALA A 119 16.47 -5.97 -5.53
N GLN A 120 17.53 -5.55 -4.81
CA GLN A 120 17.66 -5.85 -3.37
C GLN A 120 16.68 -5.03 -2.54
N ARG A 121 16.55 -3.72 -2.83
CA ARG A 121 15.59 -2.83 -2.18
C ARG A 121 14.16 -3.34 -2.34
N VAL A 122 13.78 -3.71 -3.56
CA VAL A 122 12.47 -4.30 -3.86
C VAL A 122 12.28 -5.61 -3.09
N LYS A 123 13.27 -6.50 -3.09
CA LYS A 123 13.19 -7.80 -2.38
C LYS A 123 12.95 -7.62 -0.88
N ILE A 124 13.71 -6.74 -0.23
CA ILE A 124 13.55 -6.52 1.21
C ILE A 124 12.23 -5.78 1.53
N ALA A 125 11.80 -4.85 0.67
CA ALA A 125 10.51 -4.18 0.81
C ALA A 125 9.32 -5.16 0.73
N TRP A 126 9.39 -6.16 -0.16
CA TRP A 126 8.40 -7.23 -0.24
C TRP A 126 8.33 -8.06 1.04
N ALA A 127 9.48 -8.54 1.52
CA ALA A 127 9.57 -9.28 2.77
C ALA A 127 9.03 -8.44 3.95
N PHE A 128 9.40 -7.17 3.98
CA PHE A 128 8.96 -6.24 5.02
C PHE A 128 7.45 -6.03 5.03
N ALA A 129 6.84 -5.85 3.85
CA ALA A 129 5.40 -5.73 3.73
C ALA A 129 4.66 -7.03 4.09
N SER A 130 5.22 -8.18 3.75
CA SER A 130 4.66 -9.49 4.09
C SER A 130 4.60 -9.69 5.61
N VAL A 131 5.72 -9.45 6.31
CA VAL A 131 5.79 -9.54 7.78
C VAL A 131 4.81 -8.57 8.43
N ASN A 132 4.81 -7.30 8.02
CA ASN A 132 3.88 -6.32 8.55
C ASN A 132 2.42 -6.74 8.36
N SER A 133 2.03 -7.17 7.16
CA SER A 133 0.65 -7.59 6.90
C SER A 133 0.26 -8.85 7.68
N LYS A 134 1.20 -9.73 8.00
CA LYS A 134 0.93 -11.00 8.69
C LYS A 134 0.75 -10.82 10.20
N PHE A 135 1.52 -9.94 10.84
CA PHE A 135 1.54 -9.81 12.30
C PHE A 135 0.98 -8.49 12.84
N THR A 136 0.57 -7.55 11.99
CA THR A 136 0.02 -6.24 12.42
C THR A 136 -1.17 -6.31 13.40
N HIS A 137 -1.88 -7.44 13.48
CA HIS A 137 -3.02 -7.66 14.39
C HIS A 137 -2.78 -8.84 15.34
N ASP A 138 -1.55 -9.34 15.40
CA ASP A 138 -1.15 -10.42 16.30
C ASP A 138 -0.74 -9.82 17.66
N GLU A 139 -1.76 -9.47 18.45
CA GLU A 139 -1.58 -8.90 19.79
C GLU A 139 -0.91 -9.90 20.76
N GLU A 140 -1.06 -11.21 20.54
CA GLU A 140 -0.49 -12.25 21.40
C GLU A 140 1.04 -12.30 21.30
N SER A 141 1.58 -12.06 20.11
CA SER A 141 3.02 -12.01 19.88
C SER A 141 3.70 -10.75 20.45
N GLY A 142 2.95 -9.69 20.74
CA GLY A 142 3.49 -8.35 21.05
C GLY A 142 4.11 -7.63 19.85
N PHE A 143 3.91 -8.15 18.63
CA PHE A 143 4.42 -7.55 17.40
C PHE A 143 3.91 -6.10 17.17
N PRO A 144 2.65 -5.73 17.43
CA PRO A 144 2.18 -4.36 17.25
C PRO A 144 3.00 -3.33 18.05
N GLU A 145 3.29 -3.60 19.32
CA GLU A 145 4.13 -2.78 20.19
C GLU A 145 5.56 -2.67 19.65
N LYS A 146 6.16 -3.81 19.29
CA LYS A 146 7.51 -3.90 18.76
C LYS A 146 7.68 -3.16 17.44
N ARG A 147 6.70 -3.28 16.55
CA ARG A 147 6.64 -2.51 15.30
C ARG A 147 6.54 -1.01 15.54
N ARG A 148 5.76 -0.56 16.53
CA ARG A 148 5.73 0.87 16.88
C ARG A 148 7.10 1.35 17.33
N GLN A 149 7.81 0.57 18.14
CA GLN A 149 9.17 0.91 18.55
C GLN A 149 10.14 0.92 17.36
N PHE A 150 10.07 -0.08 16.48
CA PHE A 150 10.87 -0.11 15.25
C PHE A 150 10.74 1.18 14.45
N TRP A 151 9.52 1.72 14.32
CA TRP A 151 9.30 2.98 13.61
C TRP A 151 9.96 4.20 14.26
N VAL A 152 10.09 4.20 15.59
CA VAL A 152 10.85 5.23 16.32
C VAL A 152 12.35 5.05 16.07
N ASP A 153 12.83 3.81 16.10
CA ASP A 153 14.25 3.50 15.97
C ASP A 153 14.80 3.78 14.55
N VAL A 154 13.94 3.80 13.53
CA VAL A 154 14.33 4.02 12.13
C VAL A 154 13.88 5.37 11.57
N GLU A 155 13.51 6.33 12.42
CA GLU A 155 12.97 7.63 12.00
C GLU A 155 13.85 8.32 10.93
N GLU A 156 15.17 8.33 11.14
CA GLU A 156 16.14 8.94 10.20
C GLU A 156 16.28 8.18 8.88
N HIS A 157 15.86 6.91 8.83
CA HIS A 157 15.94 6.02 7.67
C HIS A 157 14.60 5.81 6.97
N LEU A 158 13.53 6.47 7.43
CA LEU A 158 12.20 6.37 6.82
C LEU A 158 12.20 6.65 5.31
N PRO A 159 12.93 7.65 4.78
CA PRO A 159 12.96 7.90 3.35
C PRO A 159 13.45 6.72 2.51
N ASP A 160 14.49 6.01 2.94
CA ASP A 160 15.02 4.84 2.23
C ASP A 160 14.02 3.67 2.26
N ILE A 161 13.42 3.41 3.43
CA ILE A 161 12.40 2.37 3.60
C ILE A 161 11.20 2.67 2.71
N GLN A 162 10.73 3.92 2.72
CA GLN A 162 9.57 4.37 1.96
C GLN A 162 9.83 4.29 0.45
N ASN A 163 10.98 4.78 -0.02
CA ASN A 163 11.33 4.70 -1.43
C ASN A 163 11.47 3.25 -1.91
N ALA A 164 12.07 2.35 -1.12
CA ALA A 164 12.13 0.93 -1.46
C ALA A 164 10.73 0.30 -1.56
N LEU A 165 9.79 0.67 -0.67
CA LEU A 165 8.40 0.25 -0.77
C LEU A 165 7.72 0.83 -2.02
N PHE A 166 8.02 2.07 -2.39
CA PHE A 166 7.51 2.68 -3.62
C PHE A 166 7.99 1.94 -4.86
N GLU A 167 9.29 1.66 -4.96
CA GLU A 167 9.88 0.86 -6.03
C GLU A 167 9.25 -0.53 -6.12
N ALA A 168 8.97 -1.16 -4.97
CA ALA A 168 8.37 -2.48 -4.92
C ALA A 168 6.91 -2.49 -5.39
N VAL A 169 6.11 -1.45 -5.08
CA VAL A 169 4.76 -1.29 -5.67
C VAL A 169 4.85 -1.18 -7.18
N ILE A 170 5.77 -0.37 -7.71
CA ILE A 170 5.94 -0.17 -9.15
C ILE A 170 6.38 -1.47 -9.83
N ALA A 171 7.41 -2.13 -9.31
CA ALA A 171 7.91 -3.39 -9.84
C ALA A 171 6.81 -4.46 -9.90
N SER A 172 5.99 -4.57 -8.84
CA SER A 172 4.87 -5.52 -8.83
C SER A 172 3.77 -5.16 -9.83
N ALA A 173 3.61 -3.88 -10.18
CA ALA A 173 2.67 -3.47 -11.21
C ALA A 173 3.17 -3.85 -12.61
N GLU A 174 4.47 -3.72 -12.87
CA GLU A 174 5.11 -4.14 -14.11
C GLU A 174 5.04 -5.67 -14.29
N GLU A 175 5.29 -6.42 -13.21
CA GLU A 175 5.29 -7.88 -13.21
C GLU A 175 3.88 -8.50 -13.19
N GLY A 176 2.85 -7.73 -12.84
CA GLY A 176 1.50 -8.25 -12.71
C GLY A 176 1.22 -8.99 -11.39
N THR A 177 2.06 -8.81 -10.38
CA THR A 177 2.00 -9.57 -9.11
C THR A 177 1.19 -8.83 -8.05
N THR A 178 0.48 -9.58 -7.19
CA THR A 178 -0.23 -8.99 -6.05
C THR A 178 0.69 -8.92 -4.83
N ASN A 179 0.60 -7.84 -4.07
CA ASN A 179 1.42 -7.63 -2.87
C ASN A 179 0.56 -7.03 -1.73
N LYS A 180 1.18 -6.83 -0.56
CA LYS A 180 0.58 -6.13 0.59
C LYS A 180 1.27 -4.80 0.90
N ILE A 181 2.13 -4.32 0.02
CA ILE A 181 2.96 -3.12 0.23
C ILE A 181 2.12 -1.85 0.46
N PRO A 182 1.01 -1.59 -0.27
CA PRO A 182 0.12 -0.46 0.04
C PRO A 182 -0.35 -0.42 1.49
N TYR A 183 -0.58 -1.59 2.11
CA TYR A 183 -0.97 -1.64 3.52
C TYR A 183 0.15 -1.15 4.43
N THR A 184 1.39 -1.55 4.18
CA THR A 184 2.54 -1.07 4.94
C THR A 184 2.75 0.43 4.74
N LEU A 185 2.70 0.92 3.50
CA LEU A 185 2.77 2.35 3.19
C LEU A 185 1.68 3.15 3.90
N ALA A 186 0.46 2.62 3.96
CA ALA A 186 -0.68 3.26 4.60
C ALA A 186 -0.56 3.36 6.12
N TRP A 187 0.30 2.57 6.77
CA TRP A 187 0.36 2.50 8.23
C TRP A 187 1.78 2.65 8.80
N MET A 188 2.74 3.04 7.97
CA MET A 188 4.06 3.53 8.42
C MET A 188 4.01 5.05 8.70
N PRO A 189 4.93 5.62 9.49
CA PRO A 189 5.07 7.07 9.60
C PRO A 189 5.45 7.73 8.26
N GLY A 190 5.26 9.04 8.14
CA GLY A 190 5.69 9.79 6.95
C GLY A 190 4.76 9.69 5.73
N GLN A 191 3.46 9.46 5.94
CA GLN A 191 2.43 9.43 4.88
C GLN A 191 2.17 10.82 4.32
N ASP A 192 3.07 11.26 3.48
CA ASP A 192 3.09 12.57 2.86
C ASP A 192 2.39 12.57 1.49
N HIS A 193 2.54 13.69 0.78
CA HIS A 193 1.96 13.86 -0.55
C HIS A 193 2.40 12.77 -1.53
N GLU A 194 3.68 12.37 -1.48
CA GLU A 194 4.26 11.36 -2.38
C GLU A 194 3.62 9.99 -2.17
N THR A 195 3.38 9.61 -0.92
CA THR A 195 2.65 8.38 -0.59
C THR A 195 1.25 8.39 -1.20
N ILE A 196 0.53 9.51 -1.09
CA ILE A 196 -0.83 9.63 -1.63
C ILE A 196 -0.80 9.62 -3.16
N GLU A 197 0.17 10.29 -3.77
CA GLU A 197 0.36 10.32 -5.23
C GLU A 197 0.66 8.91 -5.78
N LEU A 198 1.58 8.16 -5.16
CA LEU A 198 1.87 6.79 -5.57
C LEU A 198 0.64 5.89 -5.42
N LEU A 199 -0.07 5.97 -4.29
CA LEU A 199 -1.26 5.15 -4.10
C LEU A 199 -2.38 5.55 -5.08
N ALA A 200 -2.52 6.82 -5.42
CA ALA A 200 -3.44 7.26 -6.47
C ALA A 200 -3.05 6.70 -7.84
N TRP A 201 -1.76 6.66 -8.16
CA TRP A 201 -1.25 5.99 -9.36
C TRP A 201 -1.55 4.48 -9.32
N ALA A 202 -1.23 3.79 -8.22
CA ALA A 202 -1.45 2.35 -8.06
C ALA A 202 -2.93 2.00 -8.18
N ALA A 203 -3.82 2.81 -7.61
CA ALA A 203 -5.26 2.67 -7.76
C ALA A 203 -5.72 2.72 -9.22
N ASN A 204 -5.06 3.51 -10.09
CA ASN A 204 -5.42 3.62 -11.49
C ASN A 204 -4.78 2.57 -12.39
N HIS A 205 -3.56 2.12 -12.07
CA HIS A 205 -2.67 1.44 -13.02
C HIS A 205 -2.20 0.06 -12.57
N HIS A 206 -2.31 -0.29 -11.29
CA HIS A 206 -1.84 -1.57 -10.79
C HIS A 206 -2.77 -2.72 -11.26
N PRO A 207 -2.26 -3.82 -11.85
CA PRO A 207 -3.08 -4.90 -12.40
C PRO A 207 -3.79 -5.72 -11.33
N ALA A 208 -3.19 -5.88 -10.13
CA ALA A 208 -3.83 -6.58 -9.02
C ALA A 208 -5.02 -5.79 -8.42
N PRO A 209 -6.25 -6.36 -8.37
CA PRO A 209 -7.42 -5.66 -7.84
C PRO A 209 -7.33 -5.34 -6.35
N TRP A 210 -6.63 -6.16 -5.56
CA TRP A 210 -6.46 -5.90 -4.13
C TRP A 210 -5.68 -4.59 -3.90
N VAL A 211 -4.58 -4.39 -4.63
CA VAL A 211 -3.77 -3.17 -4.58
C VAL A 211 -4.63 -1.98 -4.97
N ARG A 212 -5.34 -2.06 -6.11
CA ARG A 212 -6.22 -0.96 -6.53
C ARG A 212 -7.29 -0.62 -5.50
N ARG A 213 -7.99 -1.63 -4.98
CA ARG A 213 -9.06 -1.45 -3.99
C ARG A 213 -8.53 -0.78 -2.74
N PHE A 214 -7.42 -1.30 -2.20
CA PHE A 214 -6.83 -0.76 -0.98
C PHE A 214 -6.34 0.68 -1.18
N SER A 215 -5.67 0.95 -2.31
CA SER A 215 -5.21 2.29 -2.64
C SER A 215 -6.36 3.29 -2.81
N VAL A 216 -7.49 2.89 -3.43
CA VAL A 216 -8.70 3.73 -3.48
C VAL A 216 -9.18 4.07 -2.07
N PHE A 217 -9.36 3.06 -1.21
CA PHE A 217 -9.79 3.27 0.17
C PHE A 217 -8.88 4.29 0.88
N PHE A 218 -7.57 4.06 0.82
CA PHE A 218 -6.62 4.88 1.57
C PHE A 218 -6.56 6.32 1.07
N VAL A 219 -6.43 6.55 -0.23
CA VAL A 219 -6.37 7.91 -0.80
C VAL A 219 -7.64 8.70 -0.47
N VAL A 220 -8.80 8.04 -0.50
CA VAL A 220 -10.09 8.70 -0.32
C VAL A 220 -10.40 9.02 1.15
N GLU A 221 -10.10 8.10 2.07
CA GLU A 221 -10.41 8.24 3.51
C GLU A 221 -9.30 8.99 4.27
N HIS A 222 -8.04 8.76 3.90
CA HIS A 222 -6.89 9.23 4.67
C HIS A 222 -6.01 10.24 3.92
N GLY A 223 -6.07 10.26 2.58
CA GLY A 223 -5.15 11.07 1.78
C GLY A 223 -5.34 12.59 1.86
N ARG A 224 -6.48 13.07 2.36
CA ARG A 224 -6.82 14.51 2.51
C ARG A 224 -6.51 15.37 1.28
N ASN A 225 -6.56 14.77 0.10
CA ASN A 225 -6.26 15.42 -1.17
C ASN A 225 -7.42 15.17 -2.14
N GLU A 226 -8.30 16.16 -2.27
CA GLU A 226 -9.49 16.03 -3.11
C GLU A 226 -9.16 16.05 -4.61
N GLU A 227 -8.05 16.67 -5.00
CA GLU A 227 -7.57 16.66 -6.39
C GLU A 227 -7.20 15.25 -6.86
N LEU A 228 -6.73 14.39 -5.94
CA LEU A 228 -6.47 12.98 -6.22
C LEU A 228 -7.71 12.10 -5.98
N ALA A 229 -8.47 12.35 -4.90
CA ALA A 229 -9.60 11.51 -4.51
C ALA A 229 -10.80 11.60 -5.46
N ALA A 230 -11.18 12.81 -5.90
CA ALA A 230 -12.36 12.97 -6.75
C ALA A 230 -12.21 12.29 -8.13
N PRO A 231 -11.08 12.45 -8.87
CA PRO A 231 -10.86 11.71 -10.11
C PRO A 231 -10.81 10.20 -9.91
N LEU A 232 -10.22 9.72 -8.80
CA LEU A 232 -10.21 8.30 -8.46
C LEU A 232 -11.61 7.73 -8.34
N LEU A 233 -12.46 8.37 -7.53
CA LEU A 233 -13.85 7.93 -7.35
C LEU A 233 -14.62 7.97 -8.67
N ARG A 234 -14.35 8.93 -9.55
CA ARG A 234 -14.95 9.00 -10.89
C ARG A 234 -14.49 7.85 -11.79
N ASN A 235 -13.18 7.70 -11.94
CA ASN A 235 -12.58 6.79 -12.91
C ASN A 235 -12.78 5.32 -12.51
N ARG A 236 -12.61 5.01 -11.21
CA ARG A 236 -12.68 3.63 -10.70
C ARG A 236 -14.11 3.10 -10.50
N THR A 237 -15.13 3.92 -10.73
CA THR A 237 -16.52 3.42 -10.86
C THR A 237 -16.64 2.39 -11.98
N HIS A 238 -15.77 2.47 -12.99
CA HIS A 238 -15.72 1.55 -14.13
C HIS A 238 -14.48 0.63 -14.09
N ASP A 239 -13.96 0.33 -12.90
CA ASP A 239 -12.91 -0.68 -12.76
C ASP A 239 -13.41 -2.05 -13.25
N PRO A 240 -12.57 -2.90 -13.86
CA PRO A 240 -13.01 -4.22 -14.32
C PRO A 240 -13.35 -5.16 -13.15
N ASP A 241 -12.74 -4.95 -11.98
CA ASP A 241 -13.00 -5.75 -10.80
C ASP A 241 -14.18 -5.20 -9.98
N TYR A 242 -15.14 -6.07 -9.67
CA TYR A 242 -16.33 -5.70 -8.90
C TYR A 242 -16.00 -5.17 -7.50
N ARG A 243 -15.00 -5.74 -6.81
CA ARG A 243 -14.65 -5.33 -5.44
C ARG A 243 -14.07 -3.92 -5.42
N VAL A 244 -13.33 -3.53 -6.46
CA VAL A 244 -12.86 -2.15 -6.62
C VAL A 244 -14.03 -1.20 -6.87
N ARG A 245 -14.95 -1.54 -7.78
CA ARG A 245 -16.16 -0.73 -8.03
C ARG A 245 -17.00 -0.55 -6.77
N LYS A 246 -17.19 -1.63 -6.01
CA LYS A 246 -17.93 -1.61 -4.74
C LYS A 246 -17.28 -0.67 -3.73
N GLU A 247 -15.96 -0.74 -3.55
CA GLU A 247 -15.22 0.17 -2.67
C GLU A 247 -15.45 1.64 -3.06
N VAL A 248 -15.34 1.97 -4.34
CA VAL A 248 -15.59 3.33 -4.84
C VAL A 248 -17.00 3.82 -4.53
N LEU A 249 -18.00 2.96 -4.68
CA LEU A 249 -19.39 3.31 -4.38
C LEU A 249 -19.60 3.47 -2.87
N ASP A 250 -19.09 2.54 -2.07
CA ASP A 250 -19.14 2.63 -0.60
C ASP A 250 -18.52 3.95 -0.11
N GLN A 251 -17.37 4.34 -0.68
CA GLN A 251 -16.70 5.62 -0.38
C GLN A 251 -17.55 6.85 -0.74
N ARG A 252 -18.18 6.85 -1.91
CA ARG A 252 -19.10 7.93 -2.31
C ARG A 252 -20.28 8.04 -1.34
N PHE A 253 -20.87 6.92 -0.94
CA PHE A 253 -21.97 6.90 0.04
C PHE A 253 -21.53 7.41 1.41
N ARG A 254 -20.34 7.04 1.88
CA ARG A 254 -19.77 7.55 3.13
C ARG A 254 -19.64 9.07 3.10
N ARG A 255 -19.02 9.62 2.05
CA ARG A 255 -18.87 11.07 1.87
C ARG A 255 -20.21 11.80 1.81
N PHE A 256 -21.17 11.27 1.06
CA PHE A 256 -22.52 11.85 1.00
C PHE A 256 -23.19 11.87 2.38
N THR A 257 -23.08 10.77 3.14
CA THR A 257 -23.66 10.66 4.49
C THR A 257 -22.97 11.62 5.47
N GLN A 258 -21.65 11.78 5.37
CA GLN A 258 -20.90 12.75 6.18
C GLN A 258 -21.35 14.17 5.87
N MET A 259 -21.49 14.54 4.60
CA MET A 259 -21.99 15.86 4.19
C MET A 259 -23.38 16.17 4.76
N LEU A 260 -24.30 15.20 4.73
CA LEU A 260 -25.63 15.38 5.31
C LEU A 260 -25.57 15.63 6.82
N ARG A 261 -24.76 14.85 7.55
CA ARG A 261 -24.58 15.05 9.00
C ARG A 261 -24.00 16.42 9.32
N THR A 262 -22.97 16.85 8.60
CA THR A 262 -22.38 18.18 8.82
C THR A 262 -23.34 19.32 8.49
N ALA A 263 -24.29 19.12 7.56
CA ALA A 263 -25.30 20.12 7.23
C ALA A 263 -26.45 20.18 8.26
N GLU A 264 -26.70 19.10 9.00
CA GLU A 264 -27.68 19.07 10.11
C GLU A 264 -27.12 19.71 11.39
N GLU A 265 -25.80 19.73 11.56
CA GLU A 265 -25.09 20.28 12.73
C GLU A 265 -24.74 21.78 12.59
N ALA A 266 -24.92 22.37 11.41
CA ALA A 266 -24.61 23.78 11.09
C ALA A 266 -25.86 24.68 11.13
#